data_AF-A0A3S9CIT1-F1
#
_entry.id   AF-A0A3S9CIT1-F1
#
_cell.length_a   1.000
_cell.length_b   1.000
_cell.length_c   1.000
_cell.angle_alpha   90.00
_cell.angle_beta   90.00
_cell.angle_gamma   90.00
#
_symmetry.space_group_name_H-M   'P 1'
#
loop_
_entity.id
_entity.type
_entity.pdbx_description
1 polymer ?
#
loop_
_entity_poly.entity_id
_entity_poly.type
_entity_poly.pdbx_seq_one_letter_code
_entity_poly.pdbx_strand_id
1 'polypeptide(L)'
;MNRNRRNSFGRRMTCDRSAPVAPPPIADERLRNDRQYGSMGGEGELTEKGQAKDRVEALGVIVCRLDELRQLAASQGLELIGYLLDVAFNESCDAIRRERLSAHGQETTE
;
A
#
# COMPACT_ATOMS: atom_id res chain seq x y z
N MET A 1 47.91 -35.97 -8.60
CA MET A 1 47.93 -34.63 -9.26
C MET A 1 46.56 -33.99 -9.10
N ASN A 2 46.40 -33.02 -8.19
CA ASN A 2 45.11 -32.38 -7.92
C ASN A 2 45.13 -30.94 -8.47
N ARG A 3 44.39 -30.69 -9.57
CA ARG A 3 44.40 -29.37 -10.24
C ARG A 3 43.41 -28.43 -9.55
N ASN A 4 43.94 -27.55 -8.70
CA ASN A 4 43.19 -26.39 -8.18
C ASN A 4 42.86 -25.45 -9.35
N ARG A 5 41.65 -25.53 -9.91
CA ARG A 5 41.13 -24.49 -10.82
C ARG A 5 40.62 -23.31 -9.96
N ARG A 6 41.39 -22.24 -9.92
CA ARG A 6 40.95 -20.92 -9.42
C ARG A 6 40.60 -20.03 -10.61
N ASN A 7 39.61 -19.17 -10.45
CA ASN A 7 39.31 -18.14 -11.44
C ASN A 7 40.32 -16.97 -11.35
N SER A 8 40.26 -16.03 -12.29
CA SER A 8 41.13 -14.83 -12.38
C SER A 8 41.07 -13.90 -11.15
N PHE A 9 40.13 -14.13 -10.23
CA PHE A 9 40.01 -13.41 -8.96
C PHE A 9 40.45 -14.24 -7.74
N GLY A 10 41.11 -15.39 -7.97
CA GLY A 10 41.75 -16.18 -6.91
C GLY A 10 40.80 -17.00 -6.03
N ARG A 11 39.50 -17.06 -6.33
CA ARG A 11 38.54 -17.88 -5.56
C ARG A 11 38.55 -19.34 -6.04
N ARG A 12 38.50 -20.29 -5.09
CA ARG A 12 38.40 -21.73 -5.40
C ARG A 12 36.98 -22.05 -5.85
N MET A 13 36.85 -22.75 -6.98
CA MET A 13 35.57 -23.36 -7.37
C MET A 13 35.42 -24.68 -6.62
N THR A 14 34.57 -24.70 -5.60
CA THR A 14 34.12 -25.93 -4.95
C THR A 14 32.82 -26.36 -5.64
N CYS A 15 32.93 -27.33 -6.55
CA CYS A 15 31.77 -28.03 -7.09
C CYS A 15 31.39 -29.13 -6.10
N ASP A 16 30.68 -28.78 -5.03
CA ASP A 16 29.84 -29.71 -4.29
C ASP A 16 28.99 -28.95 -3.27
N ARG A 17 27.74 -29.39 -3.15
CA ARG A 17 26.86 -29.31 -1.97
C ARG A 17 25.58 -28.45 -2.09
N SER A 18 24.49 -29.22 -2.13
CA SER A 18 23.18 -28.96 -1.54
C SER A 18 22.27 -27.93 -2.21
N ALA A 19 21.16 -28.45 -2.75
CA ALA A 19 19.97 -27.69 -3.05
C ALA A 19 19.58 -26.77 -1.88
N PRO A 20 19.05 -25.56 -2.14
CA PRO A 20 18.53 -24.72 -1.08
C PRO A 20 17.35 -25.46 -0.43
N VAL A 21 17.49 -25.78 0.86
CA VAL A 21 16.36 -26.20 1.69
C VAL A 21 15.40 -25.01 1.72
N ALA A 22 14.21 -25.21 1.16
CA ALA A 22 13.14 -24.24 1.24
C ALA A 22 12.86 -23.95 2.73
N PRO A 23 12.66 -22.68 3.13
CA PRO A 23 12.18 -22.38 4.46
C PRO A 23 10.83 -23.10 4.68
N PRO A 24 10.55 -23.60 5.90
CA PRO A 24 9.25 -24.18 6.20
C PRO A 24 8.15 -23.14 5.89
N PRO A 25 6.98 -23.57 5.38
CA PRO A 25 5.88 -22.65 5.14
C PRO A 25 5.56 -21.96 6.46
N ILE A 26 5.77 -20.64 6.51
CA ILE A 26 5.25 -19.82 7.59
C ILE A 26 3.74 -19.99 7.50
N ALA A 27 3.17 -20.73 8.45
CA ALA A 27 1.74 -20.79 8.64
C ALA A 27 1.30 -19.35 8.93
N ASP A 28 0.67 -18.73 7.92
CA ASP A 28 0.15 -17.39 8.02
C ASP A 28 -1.06 -17.43 8.96
N GLU A 29 -0.81 -17.22 10.25
CA GLU A 29 -1.83 -17.18 11.29
C GLU A 29 -2.69 -15.90 11.22
N ARG A 30 -2.67 -15.17 10.09
CA ARG A 30 -3.47 -13.97 9.87
C ARG A 30 -4.76 -14.18 9.08
N LEU A 31 -5.11 -15.42 8.77
CA LEU A 31 -6.44 -15.81 8.25
C LEU A 31 -7.45 -16.16 9.37
N ARG A 32 -7.45 -15.38 10.45
CA ARG A 32 -8.46 -15.44 11.52
C ARG A 32 -9.21 -14.11 11.63
N ASN A 33 -9.93 -13.73 10.57
CA ASN A 33 -11.04 -12.78 10.69
C ASN A 33 -11.97 -12.87 9.49
N ASP A 34 -12.59 -14.04 9.26
CA ASP A 34 -13.61 -14.11 8.21
C ASP A 34 -14.76 -15.10 8.42
N ARG A 35 -15.06 -15.52 9.65
CA ARG A 35 -16.32 -16.23 9.94
C ARG A 35 -16.85 -15.99 11.35
N GLN A 36 -17.38 -14.80 11.61
CA GLN A 36 -18.46 -14.67 12.57
C GLN A 36 -19.30 -13.39 12.37
N TYR A 37 -20.03 -13.31 11.25
CA TYR A 37 -21.29 -12.55 11.22
C TYR A 37 -22.37 -13.44 10.63
N GLY A 38 -22.90 -14.30 11.50
CA GLY A 38 -24.24 -14.84 11.31
C GLY A 38 -25.24 -13.73 11.62
N SER A 39 -25.90 -13.25 10.57
CA SER A 39 -27.33 -12.98 10.53
C SER A 39 -28.00 -12.51 11.83
N MET A 40 -28.28 -11.21 11.93
CA MET A 40 -29.63 -10.76 12.25
C MET A 40 -29.92 -9.42 11.59
N GLY A 41 -31.14 -9.31 11.06
CA GLY A 41 -31.58 -8.23 10.21
C GLY A 41 -31.52 -6.84 10.84
N GLY A 42 -31.41 -5.88 9.95
CA GLY A 42 -31.46 -4.46 10.23
C GLY A 42 -31.11 -3.79 8.92
N GLU A 43 -32.13 -3.35 8.20
CA GLU A 43 -32.03 -2.32 7.18
C GLU A 43 -31.41 -1.09 7.85
N GLY A 44 -30.08 -1.08 7.95
CA GLY A 44 -29.29 0.05 8.36
C GLY A 44 -28.92 0.77 7.09
N GLU A 45 -29.81 1.65 6.65
CA GLU A 45 -29.49 2.73 5.73
C GLU A 45 -28.22 3.42 6.26
N LEU A 46 -27.06 2.99 5.74
CA LEU A 46 -25.80 3.69 5.93
C LEU A 46 -25.98 4.99 5.16
N THR A 47 -26.58 5.98 5.85
CA THR A 47 -26.79 7.34 5.37
C THR A 47 -25.56 7.77 4.57
N GLU A 48 -25.77 8.28 3.36
CA GLU A 48 -24.71 8.65 2.42
C GLU A 48 -23.62 9.52 3.08
N LYS A 49 -24.02 10.29 4.11
CA LYS A 49 -23.13 11.07 4.99
C LYS A 49 -22.06 10.24 5.72
N GLY A 50 -22.42 9.05 6.25
CA GLY A 50 -21.47 8.15 6.91
C GLY A 50 -20.42 7.62 5.94
N GLN A 51 -20.85 7.21 4.75
CA GLN A 51 -19.94 6.74 3.70
C GLN A 51 -19.03 7.87 3.18
N ALA A 52 -19.56 9.09 3.02
CA ALA A 52 -18.76 10.25 2.61
C ALA A 52 -17.67 10.59 3.64
N LYS A 53 -17.98 10.50 4.94
CA LYS A 53 -17.02 10.73 6.01
C LYS A 53 -15.89 9.69 6.00
N ASP A 54 -16.23 8.41 5.87
CA ASP A 54 -15.24 7.32 5.80
C ASP A 54 -14.34 7.46 4.56
N ARG A 55 -14.91 7.91 3.43
CA ARG A 55 -14.15 8.21 2.19
C ARG A 55 -13.18 9.36 2.37
N VAL A 56 -13.58 10.45 3.03
CA VAL A 56 -12.68 11.59 3.33
C VAL A 56 -11.52 11.16 4.23
N GLU A 57 -11.78 10.31 5.23
CA GLU A 57 -10.74 9.77 6.10
C GLU A 57 -9.74 8.91 5.32
N ALA A 58 -10.23 7.98 4.50
CA ALA A 58 -9.38 7.14 3.64
C ALA A 58 -8.53 7.99 2.67
N LEU A 59 -9.12 9.01 2.05
CA LEU A 59 -8.39 9.95 1.20
C LEU A 59 -7.33 10.73 1.98
N GLY A 60 -7.59 11.09 3.25
CA GLY A 60 -6.60 11.71 4.14
C GLY A 60 -5.37 10.82 4.35
N VAL A 61 -5.57 9.52 4.60
CA VAL A 61 -4.46 8.55 4.74
C VAL A 61 -3.64 8.47 3.46
N ILE A 62 -4.30 8.45 2.29
CA ILE A 62 -3.62 8.43 0.98
C ILE A 62 -2.76 9.69 0.79
N VAL A 63 -3.29 10.87 1.11
CA VAL A 63 -2.56 12.14 1.01
C VAL A 63 -1.31 12.13 1.88
N CYS A 64 -1.39 11.66 3.13
CA CYS A 64 -0.23 11.51 4.01
C CYS A 64 0.83 10.58 3.38
N ARG A 65 0.41 9.44 2.83
CA ARG A 65 1.34 8.48 2.23
C ARG A 65 2.01 9.01 0.96
N LEU A 66 1.27 9.77 0.15
CA LEU A 66 1.82 10.43 -1.03
C LEU A 66 2.87 11.46 -0.64
N ASP A 67 2.67 12.23 0.42
CA ASP A 67 3.67 13.19 0.91
C ASP A 67 4.97 12.50 1.34
N GLU A 68 4.88 11.40 2.10
CA GLU A 68 6.06 10.60 2.46
C GLU A 68 6.82 10.10 1.23
N LEU A 69 6.11 9.62 0.21
CA LEU A 69 6.71 9.15 -1.03
C LEU A 69 7.35 10.30 -1.83
N ARG A 70 6.76 11.50 -1.83
CA ARG A 70 7.34 12.70 -2.47
C ARG A 70 8.66 13.07 -1.80
N GLN A 71 8.68 13.11 -0.47
CA GLN A 71 9.91 13.38 0.29
C GLN A 71 10.99 12.33 0.01
N LEU A 72 10.61 11.05 -0.09
CA LEU A 72 11.54 9.96 -0.43
C LEU A 72 12.08 10.12 -1.85
N ALA A 73 11.22 10.40 -2.84
CA ALA A 73 11.63 10.62 -4.22
C ALA A 73 12.59 11.81 -4.35
N ALA A 74 12.32 12.91 -3.63
CA ALA A 74 13.21 14.07 -3.57
C ALA A 74 14.57 13.71 -2.98
N SER A 75 14.60 12.93 -1.89
CA SER A 75 15.85 12.49 -1.26
C SER A 75 16.75 11.62 -2.15
N GLN A 76 16.14 10.93 -3.13
CA GLN A 76 16.82 10.04 -4.07
C GLN A 76 17.06 10.69 -5.45
N GLY A 77 16.63 11.94 -5.65
CA GLY A 77 16.74 12.63 -6.95
C GLY A 77 15.87 12.02 -8.05
N LEU A 78 14.74 11.38 -7.69
CA LEU A 78 13.85 10.71 -8.63
C LEU A 78 12.81 11.69 -9.21
N GLU A 79 13.26 12.62 -10.06
CA GLU A 79 12.47 13.76 -10.55
C GLU A 79 11.15 13.37 -11.23
N LEU A 80 11.17 12.40 -12.16
CA LEU A 80 9.97 11.94 -12.85
C LEU A 80 8.95 11.34 -11.88
N ILE A 81 9.43 10.55 -10.90
CA ILE A 81 8.56 9.94 -9.89
C ILE A 81 8.01 11.02 -8.96
N GLY A 82 8.84 11.98 -8.54
CA GLY A 82 8.40 13.14 -7.76
C GLY A 82 7.29 13.91 -8.47
N TYR A 83 7.44 14.18 -9.77
CA TYR A 83 6.41 14.85 -10.57
C TYR A 83 5.08 14.06 -10.59
N LEU A 84 5.13 12.74 -10.80
CA LEU A 84 3.91 11.91 -10.79
C LEU A 84 3.24 11.90 -9.41
N LEU A 85 4.03 11.87 -8.33
CA LEU A 85 3.52 11.92 -6.97
C LEU A 85 2.92 13.28 -6.61
N ASP A 86 3.50 14.38 -7.10
CA ASP A 86 2.94 15.73 -6.99
C ASP A 86 1.55 15.82 -7.63
N VAL A 87 1.42 15.28 -8.85
CA VAL A 87 0.12 15.23 -9.56
C VAL A 87 -0.90 14.41 -8.78
N ALA A 88 -0.53 13.21 -8.32
CA ALA A 88 -1.43 12.34 -7.56
C ALA A 88 -1.86 12.97 -6.22
N PHE A 89 -0.93 13.67 -5.54
CA PHE A 89 -1.21 14.38 -4.29
C PHE A 89 -2.23 15.50 -4.51
N ASN A 90 -2.05 16.31 -5.56
CA ASN A 90 -2.95 17.41 -5.88
C ASN A 90 -4.36 16.89 -6.23
N GLU A 91 -4.45 15.86 -7.08
CA GLU A 91 -5.74 15.25 -7.42
C GLU A 91 -6.44 14.64 -6.20
N SER A 92 -5.68 14.04 -5.27
CA SER A 92 -6.24 13.51 -4.01
C SER A 92 -6.79 14.64 -3.12
N CYS A 93 -6.09 15.77 -3.04
CA CYS A 93 -6.59 16.96 -2.34
C CYS A 93 -7.87 17.50 -2.99
N ASP A 94 -7.93 17.52 -4.33
CA ASP A 94 -9.13 17.89 -5.08
C ASP A 94 -10.28 16.92 -4.84
N ALA A 95 -10.01 15.62 -4.79
CA ALA A 95 -11.01 14.60 -4.46
C ALA A 95 -11.61 14.83 -3.08
N ILE A 96 -10.80 15.15 -2.06
CA ILE A 96 -11.30 15.50 -0.72
C ILE A 96 -12.17 16.76 -0.76
N ARG A 97 -11.74 17.80 -1.49
CA ARG A 97 -12.53 19.04 -1.65
C ARG A 97 -13.89 18.73 -2.28
N ARG A 98 -13.91 17.97 -3.37
CA ARG A 98 -15.15 17.56 -4.06
C ARG A 98 -16.05 16.74 -3.15
N GLU A 99 -15.51 15.75 -2.44
CA GLU A 99 -16.29 14.90 -1.54
C GLU A 99 -16.94 15.71 -0.42
N ARG A 100 -16.19 16.65 0.18
CA ARG A 100 -16.73 17.54 1.23
C ARG A 100 -17.82 18.45 0.70
N LEU A 101 -17.67 18.99 -0.51
CA LEU A 101 -18.69 19.83 -1.14
C LEU A 101 -19.97 19.04 -1.45
N SER A 102 -19.85 17.82 -1.98
CA SER A 102 -20.99 16.94 -2.23
C SER A 102 -21.74 16.58 -0.95
N ALA A 103 -20.99 16.30 0.14
CA ALA A 103 -21.59 16.01 1.44
C ALA A 103 -22.35 17.20 2.05
N HIS A 104 -21.87 18.45 1.86
CA HIS A 104 -22.54 19.66 2.36
C HIS A 104 -23.72 20.10 1.48
N GLY A 105 -23.70 19.82 0.17
CA GLY A 105 -24.80 20.15 -0.74
C GLY A 105 -26.10 19.38 -0.44
N GLN A 106 -25.99 18.23 0.24
CA GLN A 106 -27.14 17.45 0.69
C GLN A 106 -27.77 17.96 2.01
N GLU A 107 -27.14 18.91 2.71
CA GLU A 107 -27.65 19.41 4.00
C GLU A 107 -28.60 20.61 3.91
N THR A 108 -28.77 21.19 2.72
CA THR A 108 -29.55 22.44 2.51
C THR A 108 -30.88 22.22 1.79
N THR A 109 -31.35 20.97 1.67
CA THR A 109 -32.61 20.62 0.99
C THR A 109 -33.61 19.91 1.90
N GLU A 110 -33.76 20.39 3.14
CA GLU A 110 -34.88 20.06 4.03
C GLU A 110 -35.67 21.31 4.40
#